data_AF-A0A3C1GAQ2-F1
#
_entry.id   AF-A0A3C1GAQ2-F1
#
_cell.length_a   1.000
_cell.length_b   1.000
_cell.length_c   1.000
_cell.angle_alpha   90.00
_cell.angle_beta   90.00
_cell.angle_gamma   90.00
#
_symmetry.space_group_name_H-M   'P 1'
#
loop_
_entity.id
_entity.type
_entity.pdbx_description
1 polymer ?
#
loop_
_entity_poly.entity_id
_entity_poly.type
_entity_poly.pdbx_seq_one_letter_code
_entity_poly.pdbx_strand_id
1 'polypeptide(L)'
;MSRLLRVNMTDRTTTYEEVPEHYRHWGGRGLTSMVIAREVPPTCHPLGPNNKLVIAPGIVSGTAAPTSGRTAFGGKSPLTGTIKESNAGGLSSQQIARLGLKGLVVEGHPREAG
;
A
#
# COMPACT_ATOMS: atom_id res chain seq x y z
N MET A 1 13.88 -2.38 4.82
CA MET A 1 12.82 -2.88 3.91
C MET A 1 13.17 -2.40 2.51
N SER A 2 13.43 -3.29 1.56
CA SER A 2 13.97 -2.96 0.23
C SER A 2 13.01 -3.24 -0.93
N ARG A 3 11.93 -4.00 -0.71
CA ARG A 3 11.04 -4.47 -1.78
C ARG A 3 9.59 -4.05 -1.59
N LEU A 4 8.87 -3.83 -2.69
CA LEU A 4 7.42 -3.75 -2.75
C LEU A 4 6.88 -5.05 -3.33
N LEU A 5 5.77 -5.55 -2.78
CA LEU A 5 5.01 -6.65 -3.39
C LEU A 5 3.85 -6.04 -4.17
N ARG A 6 3.80 -6.25 -5.48
CA ARG A 6 2.63 -5.91 -6.30
C ARG A 6 1.77 -7.13 -6.51
N VAL A 7 0.46 -6.93 -6.40
CA VAL A 7 -0.56 -7.94 -6.61
C VAL A 7 -1.53 -7.40 -7.65
N ASN A 8 -1.50 -7.96 -8.85
CA ASN A 8 -2.44 -7.61 -9.90
C ASN A 8 -3.63 -8.58 -9.86
N MET A 9 -4.80 -8.05 -9.55
CA MET A 9 -6.02 -8.85 -9.38
C MET A 9 -6.68 -9.22 -10.72
N THR A 10 -6.32 -8.55 -11.82
CA THR A 10 -6.89 -8.82 -13.15
C THR A 10 -6.32 -10.09 -13.77
N ASP A 11 -5.03 -10.35 -13.58
CA ASP A 11 -4.34 -11.56 -14.06
C ASP A 11 -3.89 -12.50 -12.93
N ARG A 12 -4.12 -12.12 -11.66
CA ARG A 12 -3.74 -12.86 -10.44
C ARG A 12 -2.24 -13.09 -10.33
N THR A 13 -1.43 -12.15 -10.82
CA THR A 13 0.02 -12.21 -10.73
C THR A 13 0.56 -11.48 -9.50
N THR A 14 1.73 -11.91 -9.03
CA THR A 14 2.46 -11.26 -7.95
C THR A 14 3.92 -11.03 -8.34
N THR A 15 4.41 -9.83 -8.09
CA THR A 15 5.80 -9.46 -8.40
C THR A 15 6.45 -8.74 -7.22
N TYR A 16 7.73 -9.02 -7.04
CA TYR A 16 8.56 -8.25 -6.12
C TYR A 16 9.33 -7.21 -6.92
N GLU A 17 9.19 -5.95 -6.54
CA GLU A 17 9.94 -4.84 -7.13
C GLU A 17 10.89 -4.25 -6.09
N GLU A 18 12.10 -3.90 -6.53
CA GLU A 18 12.96 -3.04 -5.71
C GLU A 18 12.29 -1.69 -5.51
N VAL A 19 12.40 -1.15 -4.30
CA VAL A 19 11.77 0.14 -3.95
C VAL A 19 12.38 1.25 -4.81
N PRO A 20 11.59 1.93 -5.66
CA PRO A 20 12.05 3.08 -6.41
C PRO A 20 12.61 4.19 -5.52
N GLU A 21 13.58 4.94 -6.04
CA GLU A 21 14.26 6.02 -5.30
C GLU A 21 13.29 6.98 -4.63
N HIS A 22 12.26 7.41 -5.36
CA HIS A 22 11.26 8.36 -4.87
C HIS A 22 10.34 7.78 -3.77
N TYR A 23 10.41 6.48 -3.47
CA TYR A 23 9.75 5.81 -2.35
C TYR A 23 10.70 5.44 -1.21
N ARG A 24 12.02 5.65 -1.37
CA ARG A 24 13.05 5.25 -0.41
C ARG A 24 12.81 5.78 0.99
N HIS A 25 12.45 7.05 1.13
CA HIS A 25 12.28 7.71 2.43
C HIS A 25 10.85 7.65 3.00
N TRP A 26 9.90 7.07 2.26
CA TRP A 26 8.50 7.01 2.67
C TRP A 26 8.14 5.67 3.33
N GLY A 27 7.23 5.71 4.29
CA GLY A 27 6.57 4.56 4.91
C GLY A 27 5.20 4.95 5.42
N GLY A 28 4.39 3.99 5.87
CA GLY A 28 3.03 4.20 6.35
C GLY A 28 2.22 5.10 5.40
N ARG A 29 1.53 6.10 5.97
CA ARG A 29 0.72 7.08 5.22
C ARG A 29 1.51 7.81 4.13
N GLY A 30 2.78 8.12 4.36
CA GLY A 30 3.62 8.79 3.36
C GLY A 30 3.78 7.93 2.12
N LEU A 31 4.07 6.64 2.30
CA LEU A 31 4.21 5.71 1.18
C LEU A 31 2.88 5.53 0.44
N THR A 32 1.78 5.29 1.17
CA THR A 32 0.48 5.09 0.52
C THR A 32 0.08 6.33 -0.30
N SER A 33 0.23 7.53 0.26
CA SER A 33 -0.12 8.78 -0.42
C SER A 33 0.74 9.02 -1.67
N MET A 34 2.04 8.71 -1.60
CA MET A 34 2.96 8.87 -2.73
C MET A 34 2.73 7.87 -3.85
N VAL A 35 2.29 6.65 -3.54
CA VAL A 35 1.85 5.67 -4.55
C VAL A 35 0.58 6.17 -5.23
N ILE A 36 -0.46 6.55 -4.47
CA ILE A 36 -1.72 7.03 -5.06
C ILE A 36 -1.50 8.29 -5.91
N ALA A 37 -0.74 9.27 -5.41
CA ALA A 37 -0.49 10.52 -6.13
C ALA A 37 0.26 10.32 -7.46
N ARG A 38 1.07 9.27 -7.59
CA ARG A 38 1.88 9.00 -8.79
C ARG A 38 1.24 8.01 -9.75
N GLU A 39 0.54 7.01 -9.21
CA GLU A 39 0.13 5.83 -9.98
C GLU A 39 -1.38 5.74 -10.22
N VAL A 40 -2.21 6.53 -9.51
CA VAL A 40 -3.67 6.50 -9.64
C VAL A 40 -4.16 7.75 -10.38
N PRO A 41 -4.86 7.60 -11.51
CA PRO A 41 -5.42 8.74 -12.22
C PRO A 41 -6.44 9.49 -11.33
N PRO A 42 -6.30 10.82 -11.16
CA PRO A 42 -7.15 11.59 -10.25
C PRO A 42 -8.62 11.60 -10.70
N THR A 43 -8.91 11.30 -11.96
CA THR A 43 -10.25 11.23 -12.53
C THR A 43 -10.86 9.83 -12.55
N CYS A 44 -10.12 8.77 -12.14
CA CYS A 44 -10.66 7.41 -12.22
C CYS A 44 -11.78 7.15 -11.22
N HIS A 45 -12.64 6.18 -11.50
CA HIS A 45 -13.63 5.72 -10.53
C HIS A 45 -12.92 5.07 -9.31
N PRO A 46 -13.26 5.42 -8.06
CA PRO A 46 -12.58 4.90 -6.87
C PRO A 46 -12.80 3.40 -6.63
N LEU A 47 -13.90 2.82 -7.14
CA LEU A 47 -14.13 1.37 -7.11
C LEU A 47 -13.76 0.69 -8.45
N GLY A 48 -13.12 1.43 -9.36
CA GLY A 48 -12.70 0.89 -10.66
C GLY A 48 -11.30 0.27 -10.62
N PRO A 49 -10.90 -0.42 -11.71
CA PRO A 49 -9.62 -1.14 -11.80
C PRO A 49 -8.37 -0.24 -11.76
N ASN A 50 -8.55 1.06 -11.96
CA ASN A 50 -7.45 2.04 -11.98
C ASN A 50 -7.12 2.60 -10.58
N ASN A 51 -7.94 2.30 -9.57
CA ASN A 51 -7.56 2.60 -8.18
C ASN A 51 -6.58 1.54 -7.67
N LYS A 52 -5.80 1.90 -6.66
CA LYS A 52 -4.88 0.99 -5.98
C LYS A 52 -5.17 0.98 -4.49
N LEU A 53 -5.05 -0.19 -3.87
CA LEU A 53 -5.05 -0.34 -2.41
C LEU A 53 -3.62 -0.60 -1.96
N VAL A 54 -3.07 0.31 -1.16
CA VAL A 54 -1.69 0.25 -0.69
C VAL A 54 -1.68 -0.04 0.80
N ILE A 55 -0.96 -1.08 1.19
CA ILE A 55 -0.79 -1.50 2.58
C ILE A 55 0.67 -1.27 2.95
N ALA A 56 0.93 -0.34 3.86
CA ALA A 56 2.29 0.08 4.21
C ALA A 56 2.52 0.04 5.72
N PRO A 57 3.49 -0.74 6.24
CA PRO A 57 3.97 -0.57 7.60
C PRO A 57 4.65 0.80 7.78
N GLY A 58 4.75 1.24 9.04
CA GLY A 58 5.51 2.44 9.38
C GLY A 58 7.02 2.26 9.15
N ILE A 59 7.76 3.37 9.06
CA ILE A 59 9.20 3.36 8.80
C ILE A 59 9.97 2.61 9.91
N VAL A 60 9.51 2.70 11.15
CA VAL A 60 10.12 2.06 12.33
C VAL A 60 9.50 0.70 12.67
N SER A 61 8.57 0.21 11.85
CA SER A 61 7.98 -1.11 12.04
C SER A 61 9.03 -2.21 11.82
N GLY A 62 8.93 -3.32 12.55
CA GLY A 62 9.97 -4.35 12.59
C GLY A 62 11.08 -4.11 13.61
N THR A 63 11.05 -2.99 14.33
CA THR A 63 12.02 -2.66 15.39
C THR A 63 11.42 -2.81 16.79
N ALA A 64 12.24 -2.65 17.83
CA ALA A 64 11.81 -2.59 19.23
C ALA A 64 11.18 -1.23 19.63
N ALA A 65 11.00 -0.31 18.68
CA ALA A 65 10.41 1.00 18.96
C ALA A 65 8.99 0.82 19.56
N PRO A 66 8.67 1.52 20.66
CA PRO A 66 7.35 1.46 21.27
C PRO A 66 6.27 1.82 20.26
N THR A 67 5.12 1.14 20.33
CA THR A 67 3.92 1.40 19.52
C THR A 67 4.12 1.42 17.99
N SER A 68 5.22 0.83 17.48
CA SER A 68 5.58 0.80 16.05
C SER A 68 4.74 -0.14 15.17
N GLY A 69 3.85 -0.92 15.76
CA GLY A 69 2.94 -1.84 15.07
C GLY A 69 1.73 -1.17 14.42
N ARG A 70 1.95 -0.14 13.60
CA ARG A 70 0.89 0.59 12.87
C ARG A 70 0.97 0.29 11.37
N THR A 71 -0.17 0.01 10.76
CA THR A 71 -0.30 -0.27 9.33
C THR A 71 -1.20 0.78 8.69
N ALA A 72 -0.72 1.39 7.63
CA ALA A 72 -1.48 2.33 6.81
C ALA A 72 -2.12 1.60 5.63
N PHE A 73 -3.40 1.87 5.39
CA PHE A 73 -4.17 1.40 4.25
C PHE A 73 -4.62 2.61 3.46
N GLY A 74 -4.10 2.80 2.24
CA GLY A 74 -4.40 3.97 1.42
C GLY A 74 -4.91 3.64 0.03
N GLY A 75 -5.74 4.54 -0.50
CA GLY A 75 -6.37 4.44 -1.80
C GLY A 75 -7.13 5.71 -2.16
N LYS A 76 -7.69 5.77 -3.36
CA LYS A 76 -8.73 6.76 -3.66
C LYS A 76 -10.03 6.36 -2.96
N SER A 77 -10.59 7.28 -2.18
CA SER A 77 -11.78 7.04 -1.38
C SER A 77 -13.05 7.07 -2.23
N PRO A 78 -13.95 6.09 -2.11
CA PRO A 78 -15.28 6.15 -2.72
C PRO A 78 -16.18 7.18 -2.03
N LEU A 79 -15.94 7.49 -0.75
CA LEU A 79 -16.74 8.44 0.02
C LEU A 79 -16.38 9.89 -0.31
N THR A 80 -15.08 10.20 -0.43
CA THR A 80 -14.60 11.58 -0.56
C THR A 80 -14.11 11.92 -1.97
N GLY A 81 -13.92 10.93 -2.84
CA GLY A 81 -13.36 11.12 -4.19
C GLY A 81 -11.88 11.50 -4.22
N THR A 82 -11.22 11.59 -3.06
CA THR A 82 -9.84 12.05 -2.90
C THR A 82 -8.93 10.97 -2.29
N ILE A 83 -7.64 11.27 -2.12
CA ILE A 83 -6.68 10.40 -1.44
C ILE A 83 -7.11 10.24 0.02
N LYS A 84 -7.22 8.99 0.48
CA LYS A 84 -7.51 8.67 1.89
C LYS A 84 -6.57 7.58 2.38
N GLU A 85 -6.20 7.71 3.65
CA GLU A 85 -5.56 6.66 4.42
C GLU A 85 -6.37 6.35 5.69
N SER A 86 -6.34 5.08 6.07
CA SER A 86 -6.85 4.54 7.32
C SER A 86 -5.72 3.80 8.03
N ASN A 87 -5.68 3.93 9.35
CA ASN A 87 -4.58 3.41 10.15
C ASN A 87 -5.08 2.36 11.14
N ALA A 88 -4.47 1.18 11.14
CA ALA A 88 -4.77 0.11 12.08
C ALA A 88 -3.54 -0.24 12.92
N GLY A 89 -3.76 -0.62 14.18
CA GLY A 89 -2.75 -1.28 14.99
C GLY A 89 -2.71 -2.79 14.75
N GLY A 90 -1.73 -3.46 15.33
CA GLY A 90 -1.68 -4.92 15.43
C GLY A 90 -0.44 -5.53 14.79
N LEU A 91 -0.50 -6.84 14.54
CA LEU A 91 0.66 -7.63 14.13
C LEU A 91 1.02 -7.46 12.65
N SER A 92 0.08 -7.06 11.80
CA SER A 92 0.28 -6.97 10.34
C SER A 92 1.47 -6.09 9.97
N SER A 93 1.62 -4.95 10.62
CA SER A 93 2.73 -4.01 10.42
C SER A 93 4.09 -4.69 10.64
N GLN A 94 4.21 -5.41 11.75
CA GLN A 94 5.43 -6.11 12.14
C GLN A 94 5.71 -7.30 11.21
N GLN A 95 4.67 -8.03 10.81
CA GLN A 95 4.78 -9.15 9.87
C GLN A 95 5.26 -8.69 8.50
N ILE A 96 4.68 -7.63 7.93
CA ILE A 96 5.10 -7.09 6.63
C ILE A 96 6.56 -6.62 6.70
N ALA A 97 6.94 -5.90 7.76
CA ALA A 97 8.31 -5.45 7.96
C ALA A 97 9.31 -6.63 8.08
N ARG A 98 8.94 -7.71 8.80
CA ARG A 98 9.75 -8.93 8.94
C ARG A 98 9.92 -9.70 7.63
N LEU A 99 8.96 -9.60 6.70
CA LEU A 99 9.10 -10.12 5.34
C LEU A 99 10.05 -9.26 4.48
N GLY A 100 10.61 -8.17 5.04
CA GLY A 100 11.50 -7.25 4.34
C GLY A 100 10.77 -6.33 3.37
N LEU A 101 9.44 -6.29 3.41
CA LEU A 101 8.61 -5.54 2.49
C LEU A 101 8.34 -4.14 3.01
N LYS A 102 8.50 -3.14 2.14
CA LYS A 102 8.16 -1.75 2.42
C LYS A 102 6.65 -1.52 2.32
N GLY A 103 5.94 -2.35 1.58
CA GLY A 103 4.50 -2.32 1.44
C GLY A 103 4.01 -3.28 0.37
N LEU A 104 2.69 -3.41 0.29
CA LEU A 104 1.96 -4.15 -0.73
C LEU A 104 1.14 -3.16 -1.55
N VAL A 105 1.12 -3.33 -2.86
CA VAL A 105 0.28 -2.55 -3.79
C VAL A 105 -0.64 -3.54 -4.50
N VAL A 106 -1.93 -3.45 -4.20
CA VAL A 106 -2.97 -4.23 -4.87
C VAL A 106 -3.59 -3.36 -5.95
N GLU A 107 -3.63 -3.89 -7.17
CA GLU A 107 -4.09 -3.18 -8.36
C GLU A 107 -4.95 -4.05 -9.27
N GLY A 108 -5.63 -3.42 -10.23
CA GLY A 108 -6.57 -4.09 -11.11
C GLY A 108 -7.87 -4.46 -10.40
N HIS A 109 -8.66 -5.31 -11.07
CA HIS A 109 -9.93 -5.79 -10.58
C HIS A 109 -10.10 -7.27 -10.94
N PRO A 110 -10.55 -8.13 -10.01
CA PRO A 110 -10.83 -9.52 -10.33
C PRO A 110 -11.96 -9.65 -11.35
N ARG A 111 -11.88 -10.65 -12.22
CA ARG A 111 -12.91 -10.93 -13.26
C ARG A 111 -14.16 -11.61 -12.70
N GLU A 112 -14.00 -12.35 -11.61
CA GLU A 112 -15.07 -13.08 -10.93
C GLU A 112 -15.44 -12.32 -9.66
N ALA A 113 -16.73 -12.31 -9.32
CA ALA A 113 -17.16 -11.92 -7.99
C ALA A 113 -16.66 -12.97 -6.99
N GLY A 114 -16.05 -12.50 -5.90
CA GLY A 114 -15.60 -13.35 -4.79
C GLY A 114 -16.72 -13.71 -3.82
#